data_AF-A0A962DNM0-F1
#
_entry.id   AF-A0A962DNM0-F1
#
_cell.length_a   1.000
_cell.length_b   1.000
_cell.length_c   1.000
_cell.angle_alpha   90.00
_cell.angle_beta   90.00
_cell.angle_gamma   90.00
#
_symmetry.space_group_name_H-M   'P 1'
#
loop_
_entity.id
_entity.type
_entity.pdbx_description
1 polymer ?
#
loop_
_entity_poly.entity_id
_entity_poly.type
_entity_poly.pdbx_seq_one_letter_code
_entity_poly.pdbx_strand_id
1 'polypeptide(L)'
;FFSLTLIPIALIYIGFSYYYGDLTALHAEIVGLIIFTVLALLSQFLASWILVSAYVAHALWDLLHEIFVGAIGGAIPWTQVPVGYAAFCLAYDLIIAAYVYKRLRFWD
;
A
#
# COMPACT_ATOMS: atom_id res chain seq x y z
N PHE A 1 0.99 12.37 10.76
CA PHE A 1 -0.22 12.31 9.91
C PHE A 1 0.04 11.46 8.67
N PHE A 2 0.91 11.89 7.74
CA PHE A 2 1.23 11.14 6.51
C PHE A 2 1.75 9.71 6.75
N SER A 3 2.49 9.46 7.83
CA SER A 3 2.88 8.09 8.19
C SER A 3 1.68 7.22 8.56
N LEU A 4 0.80 7.71 9.42
CA LEU A 4 -0.33 6.94 9.94
C LEU A 4 -1.43 6.70 8.90
N THR A 5 -1.52 7.53 7.85
CA THR A 5 -2.46 7.32 6.73
C THR A 5 -2.16 6.07 5.91
N LEU A 6 -0.93 5.56 5.94
CA LEU A 6 -0.58 4.31 5.25
C LEU A 6 -1.29 3.09 5.86
N ILE A 7 -1.60 3.12 7.16
CA ILE A 7 -2.28 2.02 7.87
C ILE A 7 -3.70 1.78 7.34
N PRO A 8 -4.62 2.77 7.30
CA PRO A 8 -5.95 2.56 6.75
C PRO A 8 -5.93 2.28 5.24
N ILE A 9 -4.93 2.79 4.50
CA ILE A 9 -4.73 2.44 3.09
C ILE A 9 -4.46 0.94 2.96
N ALA A 10 -3.54 0.36 3.73
CA ALA A 10 -3.29 -1.08 3.69
C ALA A 10 -4.47 -1.90 4.26
N LEU A 11 -5.15 -1.39 5.29
CA LEU A 11 -6.26 -2.10 5.95
C LEU A 11 -7.46 -2.34 5.01
N ILE A 12 -7.69 -1.45 4.05
CA ILE A 12 -8.86 -1.57 3.16
C ILE A 12 -8.79 -2.81 2.27
N TYR A 13 -7.59 -3.34 1.99
CA TYR A 13 -7.38 -4.58 1.24
C TYR A 13 -7.94 -5.81 1.98
N ILE A 14 -7.92 -5.78 3.31
CA ILE A 14 -8.62 -6.78 4.13
C ILE A 14 -10.13 -6.70 3.86
N GLY A 15 -10.68 -5.48 3.84
CA GLY A 15 -12.09 -5.24 3.51
C GLY A 15 -12.46 -5.76 2.13
N PHE A 16 -11.60 -5.54 1.13
CA PHE A 16 -11.80 -6.06 -0.22
C PHE A 16 -11.75 -7.59 -0.27
N SER A 17 -10.82 -8.22 0.46
CA SER A 17 -10.75 -9.69 0.56
C SER A 17 -12.08 -10.28 1.05
N TYR A 18 -12.70 -9.67 2.05
CA TYR A 18 -14.01 -10.11 2.54
C TYR A 18 -15.16 -9.76 1.59
N TYR A 19 -15.13 -8.58 0.97
CA TYR A 19 -16.18 -8.11 0.07
C TYR A 19 -16.28 -8.97 -1.20
N TYR A 20 -15.15 -9.29 -1.82
CA TYR A 20 -15.09 -10.12 -3.04
C TYR A 20 -15.01 -11.63 -2.75
N GLY A 21 -14.77 -12.03 -1.50
CA GLY A 21 -14.71 -13.43 -1.09
C GLY A 21 -13.36 -14.11 -1.34
N ASP A 22 -12.30 -13.34 -1.62
CA ASP A 22 -10.95 -13.81 -1.93
C ASP A 22 -10.16 -14.23 -0.67
N LEU A 23 -10.74 -15.10 0.16
CA LEU A 23 -10.14 -15.49 1.44
C LEU A 23 -8.81 -16.25 1.31
N THR A 24 -8.52 -16.79 0.12
CA THR A 24 -7.22 -17.39 -0.20
C THR A 24 -6.10 -16.34 -0.29
N ALA A 25 -6.42 -15.10 -0.69
CA ALA A 25 -5.49 -13.98 -0.76
C ALA A 25 -5.35 -13.24 0.58
N LEU A 26 -6.29 -13.43 1.52
CA LEU A 26 -6.32 -12.74 2.82
C LEU A 26 -5.00 -12.83 3.60
N HIS A 27 -4.30 -13.96 3.52
CA HIS A 27 -3.00 -14.12 4.18
C HIS A 27 -1.96 -13.14 3.63
N ALA A 28 -1.93 -12.91 2.32
CA ALA A 28 -1.03 -11.95 1.69
C ALA A 28 -1.38 -10.52 2.12
N GLU A 29 -2.67 -10.18 2.19
CA GLU A 29 -3.11 -8.85 2.62
C GLU A 29 -2.81 -8.58 4.09
N ILE A 30 -2.93 -9.58 4.98
CA ILE A 30 -2.54 -9.44 6.38
C ILE A 30 -1.03 -9.18 6.50
N VAL A 31 -0.22 -9.90 5.72
CA VAL A 31 1.24 -9.67 5.68
C VAL A 31 1.55 -8.27 5.17
N GLY A 32 0.90 -7.83 4.09
CA GLY A 32 0.99 -6.46 3.58
C GLY A 32 0.64 -5.42 4.65
N LEU A 33 -0.51 -5.57 5.31
CA LEU A 33 -0.95 -4.71 6.40
C LEU A 33 0.10 -4.61 7.52
N ILE A 34 0.66 -5.75 7.96
CA ILE A 34 1.68 -5.77 9.00
C ILE A 34 2.93 -5.01 8.53
N ILE A 35 3.43 -5.30 7.33
CA ILE A 35 4.62 -4.64 6.76
C ILE A 35 4.42 -3.13 6.69
N PHE A 36 3.31 -2.68 6.10
CA PHE A 36 3.03 -1.26 5.93
C PHE A 36 2.73 -0.55 7.25
N THR A 37 2.14 -1.24 8.23
CA THR A 37 1.96 -0.71 9.58
C THR A 37 3.32 -0.52 10.27
N VAL A 38 4.21 -1.51 10.18
CA VAL A 38 5.56 -1.38 10.74
C VAL A 38 6.32 -0.23 10.08
N LEU A 39 6.29 -0.12 8.75
CA LEU A 39 6.93 0.99 8.03
C LEU A 39 6.33 2.35 8.39
N ALA A 40 5.00 2.43 8.55
CA ALA A 40 4.31 3.62 9.03
C ALA A 40 4.83 4.04 10.40
N LEU A 41 4.88 3.11 11.37
CA LEU A 41 5.36 3.40 12.72
C LEU A 41 6.85 3.75 12.75
N LEU A 42 7.69 3.03 12.01
CA LEU A 42 9.12 3.33 11.91
C LEU A 42 9.34 4.72 11.32
N SER A 43 8.61 5.09 10.27
CA SER A 43 8.72 6.43 9.69
C SER A 43 8.22 7.54 10.62
N GLN A 44 7.22 7.24 11.46
CA GLN A 44 6.64 8.20 12.40
C GLN A 44 7.56 8.47 13.60
N PHE A 45 8.37 7.50 14.03
CA PHE A 45 9.14 7.59 15.26
C PHE A 45 10.66 7.58 15.08
N LEU A 46 11.19 7.11 13.94
CA LEU A 46 12.64 6.99 13.73
C LEU A 46 13.15 7.96 12.67
N ALA A 47 12.63 7.92 11.44
CA ALA A 47 13.17 8.74 10.36
C ALA A 47 12.19 8.97 9.21
N SER A 48 12.08 10.21 8.76
CA SER A 48 11.09 10.62 7.74
C SER A 48 11.37 10.00 6.36
N TRP A 49 12.63 9.65 6.05
CA TRP A 49 12.98 9.00 4.77
C TRP A 49 12.36 7.61 4.60
N ILE A 50 12.08 6.91 5.72
CA ILE A 50 11.39 5.61 5.68
C ILE A 50 10.00 5.77 5.08
N LEU A 51 9.34 6.91 5.31
CA LEU A 51 8.01 7.19 4.77
C LEU A 51 8.00 7.20 3.24
N VAL A 52 9.03 7.79 2.63
CA VAL A 52 9.17 7.82 1.16
C VAL A 52 9.27 6.40 0.63
N SER A 53 10.10 5.57 1.26
CA SER A 53 10.28 4.17 0.87
C SER A 53 9.00 3.36 1.08
N ALA A 54 8.26 3.63 2.16
CA ALA A 54 7.02 2.95 2.49
C ALA A 54 5.92 3.22 1.46
N TYR A 55 5.74 4.49 1.06
CA TYR A 55 4.78 4.85 0.02
C TYR A 55 5.18 4.31 -1.35
N VAL A 56 6.46 4.32 -1.71
CA VAL A 56 6.91 3.70 -2.98
C VAL A 56 6.67 2.19 -2.96
N ALA A 57 6.94 1.51 -1.83
CA ALA A 57 6.68 0.09 -1.69
C ALA A 57 5.17 -0.24 -1.80
N HIS A 58 4.31 0.62 -1.26
CA HIS A 58 2.86 0.46 -1.40
C HIS A 58 2.38 0.72 -2.83
N ALA A 59 2.91 1.74 -3.51
CA ALA A 59 2.61 1.97 -4.93
C ALA A 59 3.00 0.76 -5.80
N LEU A 60 4.10 0.07 -5.47
CA LEU A 60 4.49 -1.17 -6.13
C LEU A 60 3.52 -2.30 -5.82
N TRP A 61 3.04 -2.42 -4.58
CA TRP A 61 2.00 -3.38 -4.20
C TRP A 61 0.73 -3.20 -5.05
N ASP A 62 0.27 -1.96 -5.21
CA ASP A 62 -0.89 -1.62 -6.05
C ASP A 62 -0.66 -1.92 -7.53
N LEU A 63 0.54 -1.67 -8.05
CA LEU A 63 0.90 -2.04 -9.42
C LEU A 63 0.79 -3.55 -9.63
N LEU A 64 1.20 -4.35 -8.65
CA LEU A 64 1.09 -5.81 -8.70
C LEU A 64 -0.38 -6.24 -8.67
N HIS A 65 -1.24 -5.59 -7.88
CA HIS A 65 -2.70 -5.82 -7.96
C HIS A 65 -3.21 -5.63 -9.38
N GLU A 66 -2.91 -4.49 -10.01
CA GLU A 66 -3.42 -4.19 -11.37
C GLU A 66 -2.92 -5.21 -12.41
N ILE A 67 -1.64 -5.61 -12.34
CA ILE A 67 -1.04 -6.56 -13.30
C ILE A 67 -1.58 -7.98 -13.09
N PHE A 68 -1.57 -8.49 -11.84
CA PHE A 68 -1.88 -9.90 -11.60
C PHE A 68 -3.37 -10.20 -11.56
N VAL A 69 -4.19 -9.26 -11.10
CA VAL A 69 -5.65 -9.38 -11.12
C VAL A 69 -6.21 -9.05 -12.49
N GLY A 70 -5.73 -7.98 -13.13
CA GLY A 70 -6.30 -7.47 -14.38
C GLY A 70 -5.77 -8.11 -15.67
N ALA A 71 -4.49 -8.50 -15.73
CA ALA A 71 -3.85 -8.85 -17.00
C ALA A 71 -3.44 -10.32 -17.15
N ILE A 72 -3.02 -10.98 -16.07
CA ILE A 72 -2.35 -12.29 -16.17
C ILE A 72 -3.26 -13.45 -15.74
N GLY A 73 -4.39 -13.19 -15.07
CA GLY A 73 -5.25 -14.26 -14.54
C GLY A 73 -4.42 -15.25 -13.72
N GLY A 74 -3.70 -14.72 -12.73
CA GLY A 74 -2.54 -15.39 -12.15
C GLY A 74 -2.88 -16.59 -11.28
N ALA A 75 -2.00 -17.61 -11.33
CA ALA A 75 -1.98 -18.76 -10.42
C ALA A 75 -1.72 -18.41 -8.94
N ILE A 76 -1.46 -17.13 -8.63
CA ILE A 76 -1.22 -16.62 -7.29
C ILE A 76 -2.52 -15.95 -6.81
N PRO A 77 -3.10 -16.37 -5.68
CA PRO A 77 -4.30 -15.74 -5.14
C PRO A 77 -3.98 -14.31 -4.74
N TRP A 78 -4.61 -13.36 -5.43
CA TRP A 78 -4.44 -11.93 -5.22
C TRP A 78 -5.83 -11.29 -5.07
N THR A 79 -5.97 -10.34 -4.15
CA THR A 79 -7.28 -9.79 -3.80
C THR A 79 -7.83 -8.92 -4.93
N GLN A 80 -9.09 -9.14 -5.29
CA GLN A 80 -9.83 -8.25 -6.19
C GLN A 80 -10.04 -6.90 -5.53
N VAL A 81 -9.91 -5.83 -6.31
CA VAL A 81 -10.17 -4.46 -5.86
C VAL A 81 -11.18 -3.78 -6.78
N PRO A 82 -11.89 -2.74 -6.33
CA PRO A 82 -12.77 -1.99 -7.20
C PRO A 82 -12.01 -1.45 -8.42
N VAL A 83 -12.67 -1.40 -9.58
CA VAL A 83 -12.06 -0.94 -10.83
C VAL A 83 -11.47 0.47 -10.64
N GLY A 84 -10.18 0.61 -10.96
CA GLY A 84 -9.43 1.86 -10.83
C GLY A 84 -8.94 2.19 -9.42
N TYR A 85 -9.27 1.39 -8.40
CA TYR A 85 -8.80 1.60 -7.03
C TYR A 85 -7.27 1.49 -6.93
N ALA A 86 -6.68 0.41 -7.44
CA ALA A 86 -5.23 0.21 -7.42
C ALA A 86 -4.50 1.32 -8.19
N ALA A 87 -4.98 1.69 -9.37
CA ALA A 87 -4.41 2.80 -10.14
C ALA A 87 -4.49 4.15 -9.39
N PHE A 88 -5.61 4.43 -8.71
CA PHE A 88 -5.75 5.63 -7.87
C PHE A 88 -4.74 5.61 -6.71
N CYS A 89 -4.65 4.49 -5.99
CA CYS A 89 -3.80 4.36 -4.83
C CYS A 89 -2.31 4.47 -5.20
N LEU A 90 -1.90 3.83 -6.29
CA LEU A 90 -0.58 4.00 -6.90
C LEU A 90 -0.23 5.47 -7.17
N ALA A 91 -1.15 6.21 -7.79
CA ALA A 91 -0.93 7.63 -8.09
C ALA A 91 -0.84 8.47 -6.81
N TYR A 92 -1.73 8.23 -5.85
CA TYR A 92 -1.73 8.89 -4.55
C TYR A 92 -0.41 8.67 -3.82
N ASP A 93 0.05 7.42 -3.73
CA ASP A 93 1.27 7.05 -3.03
C ASP A 93 2.51 7.70 -3.62
N LEU A 94 2.64 7.71 -4.95
CA LEU A 94 3.75 8.37 -5.63
C LEU A 94 3.74 9.88 -5.43
N ILE A 95 2.56 10.50 -5.40
CA ILE A 95 2.41 11.94 -5.11
C ILE A 95 2.86 12.23 -3.68
N ILE A 96 2.41 11.44 -2.69
CA ILE A 96 2.80 11.64 -1.28
C ILE A 96 4.30 11.35 -1.10
N ALA A 97 4.83 10.28 -1.69
CA ALA A 97 6.26 9.97 -1.65
C ALA A 97 7.10 11.13 -2.21
N ALA A 98 6.73 11.68 -3.37
CA ALA A 98 7.42 12.81 -3.97
C ALA A 98 7.30 14.09 -3.12
N TYR A 99 6.14 14.34 -2.52
CA TYR A 99 5.91 15.47 -1.63
C TYR A 99 6.80 15.40 -0.38
N VAL A 100 6.82 14.24 0.29
CA VAL A 100 7.65 14.00 1.49
C VAL A 100 9.12 14.08 1.13
N TYR A 101 9.55 13.44 0.03
CA TYR A 101 10.93 13.47 -0.44
C TYR A 101 11.47 14.89 -0.60
N LYS A 102 10.70 15.78 -1.23
CA LYS A 102 11.07 17.20 -1.40
C LYS A 102 11.16 17.97 -0.08
N ARG A 103 10.58 17.45 1.00
CA ARG A 103 10.48 18.11 2.31
C ARG A 103 11.24 17.41 3.42
N LEU A 104 11.96 16.31 3.14
CA LEU A 104 12.70 15.54 4.14
C LEU A 104 13.56 16.41 5.07
N ARG A 105 14.26 17.39 4.50
CA ARG A 105 15.12 18.33 5.25
C ARG A 105 14.41 19.18 6.31
N PHE A 106 13.09 19.27 6.27
CA PHE A 106 12.30 20.01 7.25
C PHE A 106 11.65 19.08 8.30
N TRP A 107 11.73 17.77 8.10
CA TRP A 107 11.00 16.76 8.86
C TRP A 107 11.94 15.80 9.61
N ASP A 108 13.25 15.93 9.39
CA ASP A 108 14.32 15.38 10.20
C ASP A 108 14.90 16.49 11.10
#